data_AF-A0A1Q6ZMK2-F1
#
_entry.id   AF-A0A1Q6ZMK2-F1
#
_cell.length_a   1.000
_cell.length_b   1.000
_cell.length_c   1.000
_cell.angle_alpha   90.00
_cell.angle_beta   90.00
_cell.angle_gamma   90.00
#
_symmetry.space_group_name_H-M   'P 1'
#
loop_
_entity.id
_entity.type
_entity.pdbx_description
1 polymer ?
#
loop_
_entity_poly.entity_id
_entity_poly.type
_entity_poly.pdbx_seq_one_letter_code
_entity_poly.pdbx_strand_id
1 'polypeptide(L)'
;MGIAMVDFPDDDLDEEFPLGDGTADSDGIVICPYCGEPNEIGIDAGGGSYQDYVEDCQVCCSPWRVTVAYDEEGNAEISASPLDQ
;
A
#
# COMPACT_ATOMS: atom_id res chain seq x y z
N MET A 1 34.15 26.51 28.56
CA MET A 1 34.02 26.16 27.13
C MET A 1 32.60 25.66 26.94
N GLY A 2 31.66 26.59 26.72
CA GLY A 2 30.24 26.27 26.56
C GLY A 2 29.98 25.86 25.12
N ILE A 3 29.25 24.77 24.93
CA ILE A 3 28.69 24.45 23.62
C ILE A 3 27.70 25.57 23.26
N ALA A 4 27.92 26.23 22.13
CA ALA A 4 26.96 27.17 21.58
C ALA A 4 25.75 26.36 21.12
N MET A 5 24.59 26.62 21.71
CA MET A 5 23.33 26.13 21.19
C MET A 5 23.11 26.85 19.87
N VAL A 6 23.25 26.11 18.78
CA VAL A 6 22.88 26.54 17.44
C VAL A 6 21.36 26.58 17.42
N ASP A 7 20.83 27.81 17.45
CA ASP A 7 19.41 28.10 17.24
C ASP A 7 19.12 27.84 15.76
N PHE A 8 18.90 26.56 15.44
CA PHE A 8 18.25 26.19 14.20
C PHE A 8 16.76 26.48 14.41
N PRO A 9 16.12 27.34 13.62
CA PRO A 9 14.69 27.56 13.74
C PRO A 9 13.99 26.19 13.63
N ASP A 10 13.31 25.83 14.72
CA ASP A 10 12.46 24.66 14.80
C ASP A 10 11.42 24.72 13.68
N ASP A 11 11.49 23.70 12.82
CA ASP A 11 10.32 22.96 12.35
C ASP A 11 9.26 23.67 11.48
N ASP A 12 9.56 23.80 10.18
CA ASP A 12 8.56 23.88 9.11
C ASP A 12 8.48 22.54 8.32
N LEU A 13 9.05 21.44 8.85
CA LEU A 13 9.05 20.13 8.16
C LEU A 13 7.91 19.22 8.63
N ASP A 14 7.34 19.47 9.81
CA ASP A 14 6.16 18.78 10.33
C ASP A 14 4.86 19.12 9.57
N GLU A 15 4.81 20.25 8.83
CA GLU A 15 3.61 20.67 8.08
C GLU A 15 3.54 20.15 6.63
N GLU A 16 4.67 19.75 6.03
CA GLU A 16 4.72 19.32 4.61
C GLU A 16 4.44 17.82 4.42
N PHE A 17 4.49 17.05 5.51
CA PHE A 17 4.13 15.64 5.54
C PHE A 17 3.05 15.45 6.61
N PRO A 18 1.78 15.83 6.35
CA PRO A 18 0.70 15.50 7.26
C PRO A 18 0.77 14.00 7.53
N LEU A 19 1.06 13.65 8.79
CA LEU A 19 1.02 12.28 9.27
C LEU A 19 -0.40 11.78 9.01
N GLY A 20 -0.60 11.07 7.90
CA GLY A 20 -1.68 10.11 7.84
C GLY A 20 -1.58 9.33 9.14
N ASP A 21 -2.66 9.23 9.89
CA ASP A 21 -2.71 8.64 11.24
C ASP A 21 -2.27 7.17 11.31
N GLY A 22 -1.74 6.63 10.20
CA GLY A 22 -1.22 5.29 10.06
C GLY A 22 -2.32 4.24 9.93
N THR A 23 -3.55 4.65 9.61
CA THR A 23 -4.72 3.76 9.63
C THR A 23 -5.08 3.12 8.30
N ALA A 24 -4.41 3.48 7.21
CA ALA A 24 -4.69 2.86 5.91
C ALA A 24 -4.27 1.38 5.90
N ASP A 25 -5.08 0.53 5.27
CA ASP A 25 -4.79 -0.89 5.14
C ASP A 25 -3.47 -1.11 4.37
N SER A 26 -2.62 -1.98 4.92
CA SER A 26 -1.29 -2.31 4.36
C SER A 26 -1.17 -3.71 3.79
N ASP A 27 -2.17 -4.55 3.99
CA ASP A 27 -2.22 -5.93 3.54
C ASP A 27 -3.66 -6.39 3.31
N GLY A 28 -3.83 -7.50 2.59
CA GLY A 28 -5.13 -8.14 2.41
C GLY A 28 -5.05 -9.52 1.80
N ILE A 29 -6.19 -10.22 1.78
CA ILE A 29 -6.29 -11.59 1.26
C ILE A 29 -7.09 -11.61 -0.04
N VAL A 30 -6.51 -12.20 -1.08
CA VAL A 30 -7.16 -12.43 -2.38
C VAL A 30 -7.17 -13.91 -2.75
N ILE A 31 -8.17 -14.34 -3.50
CA ILE A 31 -8.25 -15.71 -4.00
C ILE A 31 -7.66 -15.78 -5.41
N CYS A 32 -6.77 -16.74 -5.63
CA CYS A 32 -6.20 -16.99 -6.94
C CYS A 32 -7.27 -17.32 -7.97
N PRO A 33 -7.39 -16.57 -9.09
CA PRO A 33 -8.32 -16.93 -10.15
C PRO A 33 -7.86 -18.17 -10.96
N TYR A 34 -6.62 -18.63 -10.77
CA TYR A 34 -6.09 -19.82 -11.46
C TYR A 34 -6.17 -21.10 -10.62
N CYS A 35 -5.64 -21.11 -9.39
CA CYS A 35 -5.62 -22.31 -8.54
C CYS A 35 -6.64 -22.29 -7.38
N GLY A 36 -7.28 -21.15 -7.10
CA GLY A 36 -8.26 -21.01 -6.01
C GLY A 36 -7.67 -20.86 -4.60
N GLU A 37 -6.35 -20.84 -4.45
CA GLU A 37 -5.70 -20.69 -3.15
C GLU A 37 -5.73 -19.22 -2.67
N PRO A 38 -5.89 -18.98 -1.35
CA PRO A 38 -5.77 -17.63 -0.78
C PRO A 38 -4.31 -17.19 -0.73
N ASN A 39 -4.04 -15.97 -1.19
CA ASN A 39 -2.76 -15.30 -0.97
C ASN A 39 -2.96 -14.05 -0.12
N GLU A 40 -2.08 -13.89 0.86
CA GLU A 40 -1.89 -12.63 1.57
C GLU A 40 -0.93 -11.75 0.74
N ILE A 41 -1.35 -10.53 0.42
CA ILE A 41 -0.59 -9.57 -0.37
C ILE A 41 -0.40 -8.27 0.41
N GLY A 42 0.72 -7.58 0.17
CA GLY A 42 0.95 -6.24 0.70
C GLY A 42 0.37 -5.17 -0.25
N ILE A 43 -0.20 -4.12 0.32
CA ILE A 43 -0.77 -2.98 -0.43
C ILE A 43 -0.19 -1.67 0.14
N ASP A 44 0.10 -0.70 -0.73
CA ASP A 44 0.73 0.55 -0.34
C ASP A 44 -0.17 1.73 -0.64
N ALA A 45 -0.79 2.33 0.38
CA ALA A 45 -1.62 3.51 0.24
C ALA A 45 -0.87 4.73 -0.34
N GLY A 46 0.47 4.75 -0.24
CA GLY A 46 1.34 5.76 -0.88
C GLY A 46 1.33 5.70 -2.41
N GLY A 47 0.90 4.59 -3.01
CA GLY A 47 0.75 4.41 -4.46
C GLY A 47 -0.44 5.16 -5.07
N GLY A 48 -1.30 5.76 -4.24
CA GLY A 48 -2.51 6.47 -4.65
C GLY A 48 -3.80 5.70 -4.37
N SER A 49 -4.93 6.38 -4.54
CA SER A 49 -6.26 5.84 -4.19
C SER A 49 -6.76 4.74 -5.11
N TYR A 50 -6.15 4.56 -6.27
CA TYR A 50 -6.44 3.47 -7.20
C TYR A 50 -5.14 2.93 -7.79
N GLN A 51 -4.93 1.62 -7.67
CA GLN A 51 -3.71 0.94 -8.12
C GLN A 51 -4.09 -0.28 -8.95
N ASP A 52 -3.38 -0.47 -10.06
CA ASP A 52 -3.49 -1.63 -10.95
C ASP A 52 -2.07 -2.12 -11.23
N TYR A 53 -1.77 -3.32 -10.78
CA TYR A 53 -0.46 -3.92 -10.93
C TYR A 53 -0.55 -5.44 -11.14
N VAL A 54 0.56 -6.01 -11.59
CA VAL A 54 0.68 -7.45 -11.83
C VAL A 54 1.51 -8.08 -10.73
N GLU A 55 1.01 -9.16 -10.17
CA GLU A 55 1.75 -10.03 -9.23
C GLU A 55 1.60 -11.49 -9.65
N ASP A 56 2.48 -12.35 -9.14
CA ASP A 56 2.41 -13.79 -9.34
C ASP A 56 1.77 -14.46 -8.12
N CYS A 57 0.94 -15.49 -8.35
CA CYS A 57 0.43 -16.29 -7.26
C CYS A 57 1.57 -17.02 -6.53
N GLN A 58 1.70 -16.82 -5.21
CA GLN A 58 2.70 -17.48 -4.36
C GLN A 58 2.61 -19.02 -4.34
N VAL A 59 1.48 -19.61 -4.76
CA VAL A 59 1.28 -21.07 -4.80
C VAL A 59 1.51 -21.65 -6.19
N CYS A 60 0.89 -21.10 -7.24
CA CYS A 60 0.93 -21.66 -8.60
C CYS A 60 1.81 -20.88 -9.60
N CYS A 61 2.36 -19.74 -9.19
CA CYS A 61 3.20 -18.86 -10.01
C CYS A 61 2.56 -18.33 -11.30
N SER A 62 1.22 -18.39 -11.42
CA SER A 62 0.51 -17.75 -12.53
C SER A 62 0.39 -16.24 -12.28
N PRO A 63 0.68 -15.40 -13.28
CA PRO A 63 0.54 -13.95 -13.15
C PRO A 63 -0.94 -13.55 -13.15
N TRP A 64 -1.29 -12.64 -12.25
CA TRP A 64 -2.62 -12.06 -12.15
C TRP A 64 -2.54 -10.53 -12.11
N ARG A 65 -3.65 -9.86 -12.43
CA ARG A 65 -3.82 -8.43 -12.19
C ARG A 65 -4.49 -8.23 -10.85
N VAL A 66 -3.90 -7.40 -10.00
CA VAL A 66 -4.45 -6.93 -8.73
C VAL A 66 -4.91 -5.50 -8.91
N THR A 67 -6.12 -5.21 -8.45
CA THR A 67 -6.67 -3.86 -8.38
C THR A 67 -6.96 -3.53 -6.92
N VAL A 68 -6.46 -2.38 -6.46
CA VAL A 68 -6.69 -1.86 -5.11
C VAL A 68 -7.34 -0.49 -5.21
N ALA A 69 -8.41 -0.28 -4.47
CA ALA A 69 -9.05 1.03 -4.31
C ALA A 69 -9.11 1.39 -2.82
N TYR A 70 -8.63 2.58 -2.47
CA TYR A 70 -8.73 3.12 -1.12
C TYR A 70 -9.87 4.14 -1.03
N ASP A 71 -10.63 4.08 0.05
CA ASP A 71 -11.61 5.11 0.39
C ASP A 71 -10.99 6.28 1.17
N GLU A 72 -11.81 7.28 1.55
CA GLU A 72 -11.36 8.46 2.31
C GLU A 72 -10.93 8.13 3.75
N GLU A 73 -11.29 6.95 4.27
CA GLU A 73 -10.95 6.45 5.60
C GLU A 73 -9.70 5.53 5.57
N GLY A 74 -9.17 5.23 4.37
CA GLY A 74 -7.99 4.38 4.20
C GLY A 74 -8.28 2.88 4.14
N ASN A 75 -9.56 2.47 4.05
CA ASN A 75 -9.89 1.05 3.87
C ASN A 75 -9.61 0.64 2.42
N ALA A 76 -9.03 -0.54 2.23
CA ALA A 76 -8.72 -1.08 0.92
C ALA A 76 -9.77 -2.08 0.43
N GLU A 77 -10.28 -1.84 -0.78
CA GLU A 77 -10.99 -2.86 -1.56
C GLU A 77 -10.02 -3.48 -2.57
N ILE A 78 -9.80 -4.79 -2.45
CA ILE A 78 -8.83 -5.52 -3.26
C ILE A 78 -9.55 -6.55 -4.12
N SER A 79 -9.17 -6.63 -5.39
CA SER A 79 -9.64 -7.68 -6.31
C SER A 79 -8.50 -8.25 -7.15
N ALA A 80 -8.61 -9.52 -7.52
CA ALA A 80 -7.65 -10.22 -8.37
C ALA A 80 -8.36 -10.78 -9.60
N SER A 81 -7.73 -10.65 -10.77
CA SER A 81 -8.25 -11.16 -12.05
C SER A 81 -7.14 -11.79 -12.90
N PRO A 82 -7.45 -12.77 -13.76
CA PRO A 82 -6.48 -13.31 -14.72
C PRO A 82 -5.87 -12.21 -15.59
N LEU A 83 -4.55 -12.26 -15.82
CA LEU A 83 -3.85 -11.25 -16.62
C LEU A 83 -4.15 -11.39 -18.13
N ASP A 84 -4.40 -12.61 -18.58
CA ASP A 84 -4.52 -12.96 -20.00
C ASP A 84 -5.91 -12.68 -20.63
N GLN A 85 -6.71 -11.81 -19.99
CA GLN A 85 -8.05 -11.44 -20.49
C GLN A 85 -8.04 -10.19 -21.37
#